data_AF-A0A379DJ38-F1
#
_entry.id   AF-A0A379DJ38-F1
#
_cell.length_a   1.000
_cell.length_b   1.000
_cell.length_c   1.000
_cell.angle_alpha   90.00
_cell.angle_beta   90.00
_cell.angle_gamma   90.00
#
_symmetry.space_group_name_H-M   'P 1'
#
loop_
_entity.id
_entity.type
_entity.pdbx_description
1 polymer ?
#
loop_
_entity_poly.entity_id
_entity_poly.type
_entity_poly.pdbx_seq_one_letter_code
_entity_poly.pdbx_strand_id
1 'polypeptide(L)'
;MNTTDYETIWQQSLIRVTDEFSLPPIVLRVDDAVIGTQGNFSVSTGKAKVKKTFNVSALVASALAGGQVVEYRACFPESKRDILYFDTGQSPYHYQLGT
;
A
#
# COMPACT_ATOMS: atom_id res chain seq x y z
N MET A 1 28.52 23.33 0.73
CA MET A 1 28.22 21.89 0.58
C MET A 1 27.63 21.43 1.90
N ASN A 2 26.40 20.93 1.90
CA ASN A 2 25.77 20.41 3.12
C ASN A 2 26.34 19.00 3.33
N THR A 3 27.30 18.86 4.23
CA THR A 3 27.94 17.57 4.53
C THR A 3 26.94 16.74 5.30
N THR A 4 26.46 15.65 4.71
CA THR A 4 25.56 14.71 5.38
C THR A 4 26.28 14.14 6.61
N ASP A 5 25.69 14.36 7.78
CA ASP A 5 26.22 13.86 9.05
C ASP A 5 25.82 12.39 9.26
N TYR A 6 26.68 11.49 8.76
CA TYR A 6 26.45 10.05 8.81
C TYR A 6 26.47 9.48 10.24
N GLU A 7 27.18 10.10 11.18
CA GLU A 7 27.21 9.65 12.57
C GLU A 7 25.86 9.88 13.24
N THR A 8 25.28 11.06 13.04
CA THR A 8 23.94 11.35 13.55
C THR A 8 22.88 10.40 12.96
N ILE A 9 22.94 10.14 11.65
CA ILE A 9 22.02 9.20 10.99
C ILE A 9 22.17 7.78 11.55
N TRP A 10 23.41 7.32 11.74
CA TRP A 10 23.70 6.02 12.32
C TRP A 10 23.12 5.90 13.75
N GLN A 11 23.42 6.88 14.61
CA GLN A 11 22.94 6.89 15.99
C GLN A 11 21.41 6.92 16.08
N GLN A 12 20.73 7.64 15.18
CA GLN A 12 19.27 7.70 15.10
C GLN A 12 18.63 6.42 14.53
N SER A 13 19.40 5.61 13.79
CA SER A 13 18.92 4.36 13.18
C SER A 13 19.02 3.16 14.12
N LEU A 14 19.69 3.31 15.27
CA LEU A 14 19.86 2.26 16.26
C LEU A 14 18.55 1.98 17.00
N ILE A 15 18.05 0.75 16.88
CA ILE A 15 16.91 0.25 17.63
C ILE A 15 17.41 -0.22 19.01
N ARG A 16 16.84 0.31 20.09
CA ARG A 16 17.18 -0.03 21.47
C ARG A 16 16.02 -0.75 22.15
N VAL A 17 16.33 -1.56 23.15
CA VAL A 17 15.32 -2.28 23.95
C VAL A 17 14.44 -1.34 24.77
N THR A 18 14.93 -0.14 25.09
CA THR A 18 14.21 0.90 25.83
C THR A 18 13.33 1.77 24.94
N ASP A 19 13.37 1.59 23.63
CA ASP A 19 12.60 2.43 22.72
C ASP A 19 11.11 2.08 22.84
N GLU A 20 10.27 3.11 23.02
CA GLU A 20 8.82 2.98 22.97
C GLU A 20 8.34 3.21 21.53
N PHE A 21 7.69 2.20 20.96
CA PHE A 21 7.10 2.28 19.62
C PHE A 21 5.59 2.30 19.72
N SER A 22 4.97 3.31 19.10
CA SER A 22 3.53 3.28 18.84
C SER A 22 3.25 2.35 17.66
N LEU A 23 2.18 1.56 17.75
CA LEU A 23 1.74 0.77 16.61
C LEU A 23 1.20 1.70 15.51
N PRO A 24 1.63 1.52 14.25
CA PRO A 24 1.16 2.37 13.17
C PRO A 24 -0.35 2.17 12.95
N PRO A 25 -1.09 3.24 12.59
CA PRO A 25 -2.52 3.15 12.34
C PRO A 25 -2.86 2.09 11.28
N ILE A 26 -3.83 1.23 11.57
CA ILE A 26 -4.34 0.25 10.62
C ILE A 26 -5.19 0.99 9.58
N VAL A 27 -4.84 0.84 8.30
CA VAL A 27 -5.54 1.54 7.20
C VAL A 27 -6.19 0.59 6.21
N LEU A 28 -5.78 -0.69 6.18
CA LEU A 28 -6.30 -1.71 5.25
C LEU A 28 -6.60 -3.03 5.95
N ARG A 29 -7.79 -3.57 5.68
CA ARG A 29 -8.25 -4.87 6.17
C ARG A 29 -8.89 -5.68 5.05
N VAL A 30 -8.83 -7.00 5.19
CA VAL A 30 -9.67 -7.96 4.46
C VAL A 30 -10.39 -8.77 5.52
N ASP A 31 -11.73 -8.69 5.53
CA ASP A 31 -12.53 -9.21 6.65
C ASP A 31 -12.00 -8.66 7.99
N ASP A 32 -11.62 -9.54 8.91
CA ASP A 32 -11.03 -9.22 10.21
C ASP A 32 -9.49 -9.13 10.17
N ALA A 33 -8.86 -9.54 9.07
CA ALA A 33 -7.40 -9.57 8.94
C ALA A 33 -6.82 -8.19 8.59
N VAL A 34 -5.75 -7.82 9.29
CA VAL A 34 -4.97 -6.60 9.00
C VAL A 34 -3.98 -6.89 7.87
N ILE A 35 -4.10 -6.15 6.77
CA ILE A 35 -3.24 -6.32 5.58
C ILE A 35 -2.37 -5.08 5.26
N GLY A 36 -2.58 -3.98 5.97
CA GLY A 36 -1.80 -2.76 5.80
C GLY A 36 -1.98 -1.75 6.92
N THR A 37 -0.86 -1.17 7.34
CA THR A 37 -0.81 -0.03 8.27
C THR A 37 -0.22 1.18 7.56
N GLN A 38 -0.39 2.38 8.13
CA GLN A 38 0.14 3.59 7.53
C GLN A 38 1.67 3.55 7.44
N GLY A 39 2.21 3.81 6.24
CA GLY A 39 3.65 3.76 5.99
C GLY A 39 4.18 2.36 5.64
N ASN A 40 3.31 1.34 5.58
CA ASN A 40 3.72 0.01 5.13
C ASN A 40 3.83 -0.10 3.61
N PHE A 41 4.64 -1.08 3.20
CA PHE A 41 4.66 -1.61 1.85
C PHE A 41 4.02 -3.02 1.84
N SER A 42 3.11 -3.27 0.91
CA SER A 42 2.40 -4.55 0.78
C SER A 42 2.53 -5.09 -0.64
N VAL A 43 2.65 -6.41 -0.78
CA VAL A 43 2.84 -7.09 -2.07
C VAL A 43 1.79 -8.20 -2.25
N SER A 44 1.04 -8.14 -3.35
CA SER A 44 0.11 -9.21 -3.75
C SER A 44 0.78 -10.14 -4.76
N THR A 45 1.01 -11.40 -4.38
CA THR A 45 1.67 -12.41 -5.24
C THR A 45 0.67 -13.46 -5.73
N GLY A 46 1.06 -14.25 -6.75
CA GLY A 46 0.26 -15.36 -7.25
C GLY A 46 0.56 -15.73 -8.71
N LYS A 47 0.17 -16.93 -9.12
CA LYS A 47 0.39 -17.49 -10.48
C LYS A 47 -0.15 -16.59 -11.59
N ALA A 48 0.29 -16.79 -12.83
CA ALA A 48 -0.28 -16.09 -13.99
C ALA A 48 -1.80 -16.33 -14.11
N LYS A 49 -2.54 -15.35 -14.64
CA LYS A 49 -4.01 -15.38 -14.81
C LYS A 49 -4.85 -15.53 -13.53
N VAL A 50 -4.22 -15.52 -12.34
CA VAL A 50 -4.96 -15.29 -11.10
C VAL A 50 -5.24 -13.79 -10.99
N LYS A 51 -6.40 -13.45 -10.42
CA LYS A 51 -7.06 -12.14 -10.40
C LYS A 51 -6.28 -11.02 -9.65
N LYS A 52 -4.97 -10.89 -9.83
CA LYS A 52 -4.09 -9.91 -9.17
C LYS A 52 -4.51 -8.48 -9.46
N THR A 53 -4.72 -8.15 -10.74
CA THR A 53 -5.17 -6.80 -11.15
C THR A 53 -6.51 -6.47 -10.50
N PHE A 54 -7.45 -7.41 -10.49
CA PHE A 54 -8.74 -7.23 -9.80
C PHE A 54 -8.56 -6.98 -8.30
N ASN A 55 -7.69 -7.73 -7.61
CA ASN A 55 -7.42 -7.51 -6.19
C ASN A 55 -6.88 -6.09 -5.93
N VAL A 56 -5.92 -5.62 -6.73
CA VAL A 56 -5.38 -4.27 -6.58
C VAL A 56 -6.45 -3.22 -6.91
N SER A 57 -7.27 -3.42 -7.94
CA SER A 57 -8.36 -2.51 -8.28
C SER A 57 -9.43 -2.43 -7.18
N ALA A 58 -9.82 -3.56 -6.58
CA ALA A 58 -10.78 -3.59 -5.47
C ALA A 58 -10.23 -2.87 -4.23
N LEU A 59 -8.93 -3.05 -3.94
CA LEU A 59 -8.23 -2.33 -2.88
C LEU A 59 -8.24 -0.81 -3.13
N VAL A 60 -7.87 -0.38 -4.34
CA VAL A 60 -7.90 1.04 -4.73
C VAL A 60 -9.31 1.60 -4.62
N ALA A 61 -10.33 0.87 -5.09
CA ALA A 61 -11.72 1.30 -4.97
C ALA A 61 -12.16 1.46 -3.50
N SER A 62 -11.79 0.53 -2.62
CA SER A 62 -12.09 0.65 -1.18
C SER A 62 -11.45 1.90 -0.57
N ALA A 63 -10.22 2.22 -0.98
CA ALA A 63 -9.48 3.38 -0.51
C ALA A 63 -10.07 4.70 -1.01
N LEU A 64 -10.51 4.78 -2.27
CA LEU A 64 -11.23 5.94 -2.82
C LEU A 64 -12.58 6.14 -2.15
N ALA A 65 -13.30 5.05 -1.88
CA ALA A 65 -14.59 5.09 -1.21
C ALA A 65 -14.48 5.43 0.28
N GLY A 66 -13.30 5.23 0.89
CA GLY A 66 -13.11 5.36 2.34
C GLY A 66 -13.93 4.36 3.14
N GLY A 67 -14.14 3.16 2.60
CA GLY A 67 -15.06 2.16 3.15
C GLY A 67 -14.78 0.75 2.69
N GLN A 68 -15.83 -0.08 2.61
CA GLN A 68 -15.72 -1.47 2.18
C GLN A 68 -16.13 -1.63 0.71
N VAL A 69 -15.30 -2.32 -0.06
CA VAL A 69 -15.57 -2.75 -1.43
C VAL A 69 -15.16 -4.22 -1.55
N VAL A 70 -16.11 -5.09 -1.88
CA VAL A 70 -15.95 -6.56 -1.74
C VAL A 70 -15.52 -6.86 -0.29
N GLU A 71 -14.44 -7.61 -0.07
CA GLU A 71 -13.90 -7.90 1.27
C GLU A 71 -12.86 -6.88 1.75
N TYR A 72 -12.44 -5.95 0.89
CA TYR A 72 -11.45 -4.94 1.25
C TYR A 72 -12.10 -3.78 1.99
N ARG A 73 -11.57 -3.44 3.17
CA ARG A 73 -11.95 -2.24 3.92
C ARG A 73 -10.75 -1.32 4.04
N ALA A 74 -10.91 -0.08 3.62
CA ALA A 74 -9.89 0.95 3.72
C ALA A 74 -10.39 2.17 4.49
N CYS A 75 -9.54 2.67 5.39
CA CYS A 75 -9.80 3.89 6.13
C CYS A 75 -8.51 4.68 6.26
N PHE A 76 -8.31 5.63 5.34
CA PHE A 76 -7.16 6.53 5.36
C PHE A 76 -7.53 7.87 6.01
N PRO A 77 -6.58 8.52 6.73
CA PRO A 77 -6.73 9.89 7.18
C PRO A 77 -7.09 10.80 6.01
N GLU A 78 -7.93 11.81 6.25
CA GLU A 78 -8.43 12.71 5.18
C GLU A 78 -7.29 13.36 4.39
N SER A 79 -6.18 13.69 5.04
CA SER A 79 -5.00 14.29 4.43
C SER A 79 -4.17 13.33 3.55
N LYS A 80 -4.53 12.04 3.47
CA LYS A 80 -3.78 11.01 2.74
C LYS A 80 -4.68 10.06 1.92
N ARG A 81 -5.67 10.62 1.22
CA ARG A 81 -6.60 9.87 0.37
C ARG A 81 -6.28 9.92 -1.13
N ASP A 82 -5.26 10.67 -1.52
CA ASP A 82 -4.80 10.69 -2.91
C ASP A 82 -4.12 9.37 -3.25
N ILE A 83 -4.55 8.74 -4.35
CA ILE A 83 -4.03 7.46 -4.81
C ILE A 83 -3.29 7.65 -6.12
N LEU A 84 -2.03 7.23 -6.13
CA LEU A 84 -1.23 7.13 -7.33
C LEU A 84 -1.19 5.67 -7.80
N TYR A 85 -1.77 5.40 -8.96
CA TYR A 85 -1.86 4.05 -9.53
C TYR A 85 -1.08 3.97 -10.84
N PHE A 86 -0.14 3.02 -10.91
CA PHE A 86 0.63 2.73 -12.12
C PHE A 86 0.22 1.37 -12.68
N ASP A 87 -0.32 1.35 -13.89
CA ASP A 87 -0.59 0.11 -14.64
C ASP A 87 0.52 -0.14 -15.66
N THR A 88 1.30 -1.20 -15.44
CA THR A 88 2.34 -1.64 -16.37
C THR A 88 1.93 -2.87 -17.18
N GLY A 89 0.78 -3.49 -16.87
CA GLY A 89 0.30 -4.71 -17.50
C GLY A 89 -0.58 -4.47 -18.73
N GLN A 90 -1.17 -3.28 -18.84
CA GLN A 90 -2.12 -2.91 -19.90
C GLN A 90 -1.50 -1.93 -20.90
N SER A 91 -0.50 -2.40 -21.65
CA SER A 91 -0.06 -1.69 -22.85
C SER A 91 -1.23 -1.59 -23.86
N PRO A 92 -1.42 -0.45 -24.57
CA PRO A 92 -2.41 -0.34 -25.65
C PRO A 92 -2.26 -1.43 -26.72
N TYR A 93 -1.06 -2.00 -26.86
CA TYR A 93 -0.74 -3.06 -27.82
C TYR A 93 -1.14 -4.48 -27.36
N HIS A 94 -1.61 -4.65 -26.12
CA HIS A 94 -2.09 -5.94 -25.59
C HIS A 94 -3.61 -6.11 -25.71
N TYR A 95 -4.34 -5.08 -26.15
CA TYR A 95 -5.78 -5.12 -26.37
C TYR A 95 -6.07 -5.37 -27.86
N GLN A 96 -6.28 -6.63 -28.26
CA GLN A 96 -6.95 -6.90 -29.53
C GLN A 96 -8.43 -6.56 -29.32
N LEU A 97 -8.89 -5.43 -29.85
CA LEU A 97 -10.32 -5.19 -30.05
C LEU A 97 -10.83 -6.34 -30.93
N GLY A 98 -11.56 -7.27 -30.32
CA GLY A 98 -12.38 -8.21 -31.06
C GLY A 98 -13.49 -7.42 -31.75
N THR A 99 -13.30 -7.12 -33.04
CA THR A 99 -14.37 -6.82 -33.99
C THR A 99 -15.19 -8.07 -34.27
#